data_AF-A0A1X2BC15-F1
#
_entry.id   AF-A0A1X2BC15-F1
#
_cell.length_a   1.000
_cell.length_b   1.000
_cell.length_c   1.000
_cell.angle_alpha   90.00
_cell.angle_beta   90.00
_cell.angle_gamma   90.00
#
_symmetry.space_group_name_H-M   'P 1'
#
loop_
_entity.id
_entity.type
_entity.pdbx_description
1 polymer ?
#
loop_
_entity_poly.entity_id
_entity_poly.type
_entity_poly.pdbx_seq_one_letter_code
_entity_poly.pdbx_strand_id
1 'polypeptide(L)'
;MSAVAKSPSSLAVAVRTEQSVVFLAAEGVLDANNSAELRDSVMNAMVDAPSAVIVDVTALQVPDDAAWSIFVSARWQADTRPEVPILLVCGGRAAREAITRSGTARFMPVYATEKSAIKSLGKLARRGFRHAQAQLPANLTSLRESRQLVREWLTNWSKPRLIPVALVVVNVFVENVLEHTGSDPLVRLECDGPTATIAVSDGSGAPAVRLPSPPKGIDVSGLAIVDALSRAWGSTPTASGKTVWAIIGPENQL
;
A
#
# COMPACT_ATOMS: atom_id res chain seq x y z
N MET A 1 11.55 45.30 12.25
CA MET A 1 11.90 43.93 12.67
C MET A 1 11.35 42.98 11.62
N SER A 2 12.22 42.49 10.73
CA SER A 2 11.84 41.58 9.64
C SER A 2 11.42 40.22 10.19
N ALA A 3 10.21 39.79 9.83
CA ALA A 3 9.84 38.38 9.89
C ALA A 3 10.63 37.66 8.78
N VAL A 4 11.63 36.87 9.18
CA VAL A 4 12.30 35.93 8.30
C VAL A 4 11.28 34.86 7.93
N ALA A 5 10.84 34.86 6.68
CA ALA A 5 10.11 33.75 6.09
C ALA A 5 10.97 32.49 6.22
N LYS A 6 10.46 31.46 6.91
CA LYS A 6 11.03 30.12 6.86
C LYS A 6 11.07 29.72 5.38
N SER A 7 12.26 29.44 4.87
CA SER A 7 12.44 28.80 3.57
C SER A 7 11.53 27.57 3.48
N PRO A 8 10.89 27.28 2.33
CA PRO A 8 10.18 26.03 2.16
C PRO A 8 11.18 24.92 2.44
N SER A 9 10.80 23.99 3.32
CA SER A 9 11.65 22.87 3.66
C SER A 9 11.85 22.02 2.40
N SER A 10 13.02 22.17 1.78
CA SER A 10 13.34 21.53 0.51
C SER A 10 13.57 20.05 0.76
N LEU A 11 12.72 19.22 0.17
CA LEU A 11 13.01 17.81 -0.06
C LEU A 11 13.98 17.73 -1.24
N ALA A 12 15.01 16.90 -1.13
CA ALA A 12 15.89 16.56 -2.24
C ALA A 12 15.93 15.04 -2.40
N VAL A 13 15.81 14.57 -3.63
CA VAL A 13 15.90 13.14 -3.97
C VAL A 13 17.02 12.92 -4.96
N ALA A 14 18.08 12.25 -4.53
CA ALA A 14 19.17 11.81 -5.40
C ALA A 14 18.90 10.39 -5.89
N VAL A 15 19.10 10.16 -7.19
CA VAL A 15 18.90 8.85 -7.83
C VAL A 15 20.24 8.31 -8.31
N ARG A 16 20.51 7.04 -8.03
CA ARG A 16 21.61 6.30 -8.65
C ARG A 16 21.16 4.88 -8.97
N THR A 17 21.73 4.31 -10.02
CA THR A 17 21.46 2.92 -10.41
C THR A 17 22.74 2.12 -10.32
N GLU A 18 22.70 0.99 -9.64
CA GLU A 18 23.82 0.05 -9.56
C GLU A 18 23.32 -1.34 -9.97
N GLN A 19 23.94 -1.92 -10.99
CA GLN A 19 23.50 -3.17 -11.61
C GLN A 19 22.04 -3.07 -12.09
N SER A 20 21.11 -3.74 -11.40
CA SER A 20 19.67 -3.74 -11.67
C SER A 20 18.87 -3.20 -10.48
N VAL A 21 19.50 -2.46 -9.57
CA VAL A 21 18.85 -1.86 -8.40
C VAL A 21 18.90 -0.34 -8.54
N VAL A 22 17.76 0.31 -8.35
CA VAL A 22 17.67 1.77 -8.28
C VAL A 22 17.71 2.19 -6.81
N PHE A 23 18.59 3.12 -6.48
CA PHE A 23 18.73 3.71 -5.16
C PHE A 23 18.23 5.14 -5.19
N LEU A 24 17.36 5.47 -4.26
CA LEU A 24 16.83 6.81 -4.02
C LEU A 24 17.32 7.25 -2.64
N ALA A 25 18.04 8.37 -2.54
CA ALA A 25 18.39 8.99 -1.26
C ALA A 25 17.54 10.24 -1.08
N ALA A 26 16.67 10.24 -0.07
CA ALA A 26 15.80 11.34 0.27
C ALA A 26 16.34 12.11 1.49
N GLU A 27 16.56 13.40 1.31
CA GLU A 27 17.10 14.28 2.34
C GLU A 27 16.23 15.54 2.49
N GLY A 28 16.22 16.12 3.69
CA GLY A 28 15.43 17.32 3.99
C GLY A 28 14.22 17.01 4.87
N VAL A 29 13.11 17.72 4.67
CA VAL A 29 11.87 17.51 5.44
C VAL A 29 10.79 16.95 4.53
N LEU A 30 10.13 15.88 4.95
CA LEU A 30 8.94 15.35 4.28
C LEU A 30 7.69 15.84 5.00
N ASP A 31 6.81 16.50 4.26
CA ASP A 31 5.51 16.94 4.73
C ASP A 31 4.44 16.76 3.65
N ALA A 32 3.21 17.16 3.95
CA ALA A 32 2.09 17.02 3.02
C ALA A 32 2.30 17.81 1.71
N ASN A 33 3.07 18.90 1.71
CA ASN A 33 3.28 19.77 0.54
C ASN A 33 4.29 19.20 -0.47
N ASN A 34 5.25 18.39 -0.03
CA ASN A 34 6.30 17.83 -0.90
C ASN A 34 6.24 16.29 -1.04
N SER A 35 5.25 15.65 -0.42
CA SER A 35 4.99 14.21 -0.55
C SER A 35 4.86 13.70 -1.98
N ALA A 36 4.32 14.51 -2.90
CA ALA A 36 4.14 14.16 -4.30
C ALA A 36 5.49 13.94 -5.01
N GLU A 37 6.49 14.79 -4.76
CA GLU A 37 7.81 14.70 -5.38
C GLU A 37 8.53 13.39 -5.02
N LEU A 38 8.48 13.00 -3.74
CA LEU A 38 9.05 11.72 -3.30
C LEU A 38 8.30 10.53 -3.91
N ARG A 39 6.97 10.57 -3.90
CA ARG A 39 6.14 9.51 -4.50
C ARG A 39 6.47 9.35 -5.98
N ASP A 40 6.49 10.44 -6.74
CA ASP A 40 6.71 10.41 -8.18
C ASP A 40 8.14 9.95 -8.51
N SER A 41 9.13 10.29 -7.67
CA SER A 41 10.49 9.75 -7.77
C SER A 41 10.54 8.23 -7.58
N VAL A 42 9.81 7.70 -6.59
CA VAL A 42 9.67 6.24 -6.37
C VAL A 42 8.98 5.58 -7.57
N MET A 43 7.93 6.21 -8.12
CA MET A 43 7.23 5.72 -9.30
C MET A 43 8.13 5.67 -10.53
N ASN A 44 8.86 6.75 -10.80
CA ASN A 44 9.78 6.85 -11.92
C ASN A 44 10.90 5.79 -11.83
N ALA A 45 11.39 5.51 -10.61
CA ALA A 45 12.39 4.47 -10.39
C ALA A 45 11.90 3.05 -10.76
N MET A 46 10.59 2.81 -10.86
CA MET A 46 10.03 1.50 -11.22
C MET A 46 9.76 1.33 -12.72
N VAL A 47 9.84 2.40 -13.53
CA VAL A 47 9.45 2.40 -14.94
C VAL A 47 10.19 1.34 -15.75
N ASP A 48 11.50 1.23 -15.55
CA ASP A 48 12.37 0.26 -16.26
C ASP A 48 12.36 -1.14 -15.64
N ALA A 49 11.44 -1.41 -14.71
CA ALA A 49 11.29 -2.67 -13.98
C ALA A 49 12.62 -3.20 -13.39
N PRO A 50 13.29 -2.42 -12.51
CA PRO A 50 14.52 -2.89 -11.87
C PRO A 50 14.23 -4.10 -10.97
N SER A 51 15.28 -4.83 -10.61
CA SER A 51 15.19 -5.93 -9.65
C SER A 51 14.73 -5.49 -8.24
N ALA A 52 14.95 -4.22 -7.89
CA ALA A 52 14.44 -3.58 -6.67
C ALA A 52 14.60 -2.06 -6.73
N VAL A 53 13.82 -1.36 -5.90
CA VAL A 53 14.03 0.05 -5.55
C VAL A 53 14.38 0.13 -4.06
N ILE A 54 15.51 0.74 -3.72
CA ILE A 54 15.94 0.96 -2.33
C ILE A 54 15.86 2.47 -2.05
N VAL A 55 15.04 2.86 -1.09
CA VAL A 55 14.89 4.26 -0.67
C VAL A 55 15.57 4.49 0.67
N ASP A 56 16.68 5.20 0.68
CA ASP A 56 17.33 5.69 1.88
C ASP A 56 16.63 6.96 2.38
N VAL A 57 16.03 6.85 3.56
CA VAL A 57 15.31 7.92 4.27
C VAL A 57 16.04 8.30 5.56
N THR A 58 17.32 7.95 5.69
CA THR A 58 18.12 8.18 6.91
C THR A 58 18.27 9.67 7.23
N ALA A 59 18.44 10.50 6.20
CA ALA A 59 18.58 11.95 6.33
C ALA A 59 17.24 12.72 6.22
N LEU A 60 16.12 12.00 6.19
CA LEU A 60 14.79 12.57 6.06
C LEU A 60 14.21 12.91 7.44
N GLN A 61 13.80 14.16 7.63
CA GLN A 61 13.07 14.61 8.79
C GLN A 61 11.58 14.53 8.50
N VAL A 62 10.82 13.87 9.37
CA VAL A 62 9.38 13.67 9.18
C VAL A 62 8.67 14.16 10.44
N PRO A 63 8.21 15.44 10.46
CA PRO A 63 7.58 16.03 11.65
C PRO A 63 6.24 15.40 12.01
N ASP A 64 5.53 14.86 11.01
CA ASP A 64 4.27 14.16 11.17
C ASP A 64 4.41 12.71 10.68
N ASP A 65 4.32 11.75 11.61
CA ASP A 65 4.43 10.31 11.31
C ASP A 65 3.42 9.87 10.21
N ALA A 66 2.33 10.59 9.99
CA ALA A 66 1.38 10.31 8.91
C ALA A 66 2.03 10.43 7.52
N ALA A 67 3.05 11.29 7.35
CA ALA A 67 3.73 11.45 6.08
C ALA A 67 4.50 10.19 5.63
N TRP A 68 4.77 9.23 6.52
CA TRP A 68 5.31 7.92 6.11
C TRP A 68 4.34 7.10 5.25
N SER A 69 3.03 7.40 5.29
CA SER A 69 2.03 6.68 4.48
C SER A 69 2.17 6.95 2.98
N ILE A 70 2.94 7.96 2.57
CA ILE A 70 3.19 8.29 1.15
C ILE A 70 3.78 7.11 0.39
N PHE A 71 4.58 6.29 1.07
CA PHE A 71 5.18 5.10 0.50
C PHE A 71 4.12 4.04 0.20
N VAL A 72 3.13 3.94 1.08
CA VAL A 72 1.95 3.05 0.88
C VAL A 72 1.11 3.60 -0.28
N SER A 73 0.96 4.92 -0.39
CA SER A 73 0.29 5.58 -1.53
C SER A 73 1.00 5.29 -2.86
N ALA A 74 2.33 5.38 -2.88
CA ALA A 74 3.14 5.05 -4.05
C ALA A 74 2.87 3.61 -4.48
N ARG A 75 2.93 2.64 -3.55
CA ARG A 75 2.71 1.21 -3.84
C ARG A 75 1.34 0.90 -4.46
N TRP A 76 0.29 1.59 -4.03
CA TRP A 76 -1.09 1.30 -4.45
C TRP A 76 -1.54 2.02 -5.71
N GLN A 77 -0.67 2.84 -6.30
CA GLN A 77 -0.98 3.50 -7.56
C GLN A 77 -1.13 2.47 -8.69
N ALA A 78 -2.14 2.62 -9.54
CA ALA A 78 -2.52 1.59 -10.54
C ALA A 78 -1.37 1.22 -11.49
N ASP A 79 -0.53 2.19 -11.84
CA ASP A 79 0.62 2.02 -12.74
C ASP A 79 1.88 1.48 -12.04
N THR A 80 1.78 1.10 -10.77
CA THR A 80 2.91 0.46 -10.08
C THR A 80 3.21 -0.93 -10.63
N ARG A 81 4.48 -1.30 -10.46
CA ARG A 81 5.01 -2.65 -10.65
C ARG A 81 5.04 -3.40 -9.31
N PRO A 82 3.94 -4.03 -8.85
CA PRO A 82 3.90 -4.78 -7.58
C PRO A 82 5.04 -5.79 -7.42
N GLU A 83 5.51 -6.34 -8.53
CA GLU A 83 6.60 -7.30 -8.64
C GLU A 83 7.98 -6.71 -8.30
N VAL A 84 8.15 -5.39 -8.43
CA VAL A 84 9.38 -4.69 -8.08
C VAL A 84 9.33 -4.37 -6.58
N PRO A 85 10.16 -5.02 -5.74
CA PRO A 85 10.14 -4.76 -4.31
C PRO A 85 10.72 -3.38 -4.01
N ILE A 86 10.01 -2.62 -3.18
CA ILE A 86 10.48 -1.36 -2.60
C ILE A 86 10.97 -1.67 -1.19
N LEU A 87 12.22 -1.29 -0.89
CA LEU A 87 12.85 -1.45 0.42
C LEU A 87 13.20 -0.08 0.98
N LEU A 88 13.02 0.11 2.28
CA LEU A 88 13.44 1.34 2.96
C LEU A 88 14.75 1.11 3.71
N VAL A 89 15.65 2.09 3.67
CA VAL A 89 16.85 2.16 4.51
C VAL A 89 16.70 3.35 5.44
N CYS A 90 16.85 3.13 6.73
CA CYS A 90 16.77 4.19 7.72
C CYS A 90 17.71 3.88 8.87
N GLY A 91 18.79 4.65 9.02
CA GLY A 91 19.77 4.46 10.09
C GLY A 91 19.23 4.76 11.50
N GLY A 92 18.27 5.69 11.61
CA GLY A 92 17.68 6.13 12.88
C GLY A 92 16.68 5.14 13.46
N ARG A 93 16.89 4.66 14.69
CA ARG A 93 15.97 3.72 15.36
C ARG A 93 14.57 4.31 15.57
N ALA A 94 14.48 5.54 16.07
CA ALA A 94 13.19 6.21 16.31
C ALA A 94 12.37 6.37 15.02
N ALA A 95 13.04 6.72 13.91
CA ALA A 95 12.40 6.81 12.59
C ALA A 95 11.96 5.43 12.07
N ARG A 96 12.76 4.36 12.24
CA ARG A 96 12.30 2.99 11.92
C ARG A 96 11.06 2.56 12.71
N GLU A 97 10.98 2.94 13.99
CA GLU A 97 9.80 2.69 14.83
C GLU A 97 8.59 3.50 14.33
N ALA A 98 8.78 4.75 13.90
CA ALA A 98 7.73 5.56 13.27
C ALA A 98 7.20 4.95 11.96
N ILE A 99 8.09 4.52 11.06
CA ILE A 99 7.74 3.82 9.81
C ILE A 99 6.97 2.51 10.08
N THR A 100 7.28 1.85 11.21
CA THR A 100 6.55 0.64 11.62
C THR A 100 5.14 0.99 12.10
N ARG A 101 5.00 2.02 12.93
CA ARG A 101 3.69 2.48 13.44
C ARG A 101 2.78 3.02 12.34
N SER A 102 3.32 3.66 11.31
CA SER A 102 2.55 4.14 10.15
C SER A 102 2.00 3.00 9.27
N GLY A 103 2.46 1.77 9.49
CA GLY A 103 2.09 0.60 8.68
C GLY A 103 2.87 0.46 7.38
N THR A 104 3.76 1.40 7.05
CA THR A 104 4.60 1.34 5.84
C THR A 104 5.46 0.09 5.82
N ALA A 105 6.00 -0.31 6.98
CA ALA A 105 6.81 -1.51 7.14
C ALA A 105 6.08 -2.83 6.78
N ARG A 106 4.73 -2.83 6.68
CA ARG A 106 3.95 -4.01 6.29
C ARG A 106 4.12 -4.35 4.81
N PHE A 107 4.37 -3.33 3.98
CA PHE A 107 4.50 -3.48 2.53
C PHE A 107 5.93 -3.29 2.04
N MET A 108 6.71 -2.50 2.77
CA MET A 108 8.08 -2.15 2.44
C MET A 108 9.00 -2.48 3.61
N PRO A 109 9.76 -3.58 3.55
CA PRO A 109 10.69 -3.93 4.61
C PRO A 109 11.70 -2.81 4.86
N VAL A 110 11.93 -2.48 6.13
CA VAL A 110 12.84 -1.42 6.56
C VAL A 110 14.11 -2.02 7.12
N TYR A 111 15.25 -1.54 6.64
CA TYR A 111 16.58 -2.01 6.99
C TYR A 111 17.39 -0.88 7.62
N ALA A 112 18.32 -1.25 8.51
CA ALA A 112 19.18 -0.26 9.17
C ALA A 112 20.28 0.30 8.23
N THR A 113 20.65 -0.46 7.20
CA THR A 113 21.70 -0.10 6.24
C THR A 113 21.38 -0.63 4.84
N GLU A 114 21.89 0.04 3.81
CA GLU A 114 21.81 -0.44 2.42
C GLU A 114 22.38 -1.85 2.26
N LYS A 115 23.51 -2.15 2.91
CA LYS A 115 24.12 -3.49 2.89
C LYS A 115 23.14 -4.57 3.36
N SER A 116 22.37 -4.31 4.43
CA SER A 116 21.36 -5.25 4.91
C SER A 116 20.14 -5.36 3.98
N ALA A 117 19.76 -4.27 3.33
CA ALA A 117 18.70 -4.27 2.31
C ALA A 117 19.12 -5.10 1.09
N ILE A 118 20.31 -4.87 0.53
CA ILE A 118 20.88 -5.61 -0.61
C ILE A 118 20.97 -7.11 -0.30
N LYS A 119 21.48 -7.47 0.90
CA LYS A 119 21.56 -8.87 1.33
C LYS A 119 20.17 -9.56 1.36
N SER A 120 19.11 -8.80 1.58
CA SER A 120 17.74 -9.33 1.62
C SER A 120 17.14 -9.61 0.24
N LEU A 121 17.67 -9.01 -0.82
CA LEU A 121 17.12 -9.12 -2.18
C LEU A 121 17.06 -10.57 -2.66
N GLY A 122 18.09 -11.37 -2.37
CA GLY A 122 18.08 -12.79 -2.71
C GLY A 122 16.96 -13.59 -2.00
N LYS A 123 16.50 -13.14 -0.82
CA LYS A 123 15.33 -13.72 -0.14
C LYS A 123 14.04 -13.24 -0.79
N LEU A 124 13.95 -11.96 -1.16
CA LEU A 124 12.78 -11.36 -1.82
C LEU A 124 12.52 -11.96 -3.20
N ALA A 125 13.55 -12.10 -4.04
CA ALA A 125 13.45 -12.71 -5.37
C ALA A 125 12.99 -14.17 -5.34
N ARG A 126 13.26 -14.89 -4.24
CA ARG A 126 12.78 -16.27 -4.04
C ARG A 126 11.38 -16.34 -3.44
N ARG A 127 10.81 -15.21 -3.00
CA ARG A 127 9.41 -15.21 -2.55
C ARG A 127 8.55 -15.51 -3.77
N GLY A 128 7.65 -16.46 -3.63
CA GLY A 128 6.64 -16.77 -4.64
C GLY A 128 5.58 -15.67 -4.70
N PHE A 129 5.99 -14.42 -4.92
CA PHE A 129 5.08 -13.30 -5.05
C PHE A 129 4.19 -13.53 -6.26
N ARG A 130 2.89 -13.32 -6.08
CA ARG A 130 1.88 -13.41 -7.12
C ARG A 130 1.00 -12.18 -7.02
N HIS A 131 0.64 -11.60 -8.16
CA HIS A 131 -0.30 -10.52 -8.21
C HIS A 131 -1.25 -10.71 -9.38
N ALA A 132 -2.45 -10.16 -9.24
CA ALA A 132 -3.41 -9.99 -10.31
C ALA A 132 -4.25 -8.74 -10.03
N GLN A 133 -4.75 -8.12 -11.09
CA GLN A 133 -5.67 -7.01 -10.98
C GLN A 133 -6.67 -7.03 -12.13
N ALA A 134 -7.85 -6.46 -11.89
CA ALA A 134 -8.88 -6.27 -12.89
C ALA A 134 -9.69 -5.02 -12.55
N GLN A 135 -9.94 -4.19 -13.57
CA GLN A 135 -10.92 -3.12 -13.48
C GLN A 135 -12.29 -3.70 -13.80
N LEU A 136 -13.28 -3.41 -12.96
CA LEU A 136 -14.65 -3.86 -13.11
C LEU A 136 -15.55 -2.65 -13.35
N PRO A 137 -16.64 -2.78 -14.12
CA PRO A 137 -17.55 -1.67 -14.38
C PRO A 137 -18.27 -1.22 -13.09
N ALA A 138 -18.66 0.05 -12.99
CA ALA A 138 -19.42 0.57 -11.85
C ALA A 138 -20.90 0.12 -11.85
N ASN A 139 -21.17 -1.17 -11.72
CA ASN A 139 -22.52 -1.73 -11.63
C ASN A 139 -22.58 -2.98 -10.73
N LEU A 140 -23.78 -3.49 -10.47
CA LEU A 140 -24.01 -4.60 -9.54
C LEU A 140 -23.41 -5.96 -9.98
N THR A 141 -23.08 -6.15 -11.26
CA THR A 141 -22.42 -7.40 -11.72
C THR A 141 -21.01 -7.51 -11.15
N SER A 142 -20.36 -6.39 -10.87
CA SER A 142 -18.99 -6.32 -10.31
C SER A 142 -18.85 -6.99 -8.95
N LEU A 143 -19.92 -7.09 -8.16
CA LEU A 143 -19.92 -7.88 -6.92
C LEU A 143 -19.73 -9.39 -7.21
N ARG A 144 -20.42 -9.91 -8.23
CA ARG A 144 -20.27 -11.32 -8.64
C ARG A 144 -18.92 -11.55 -9.32
N GLU A 145 -18.54 -10.66 -10.22
CA GLU A 145 -17.29 -10.76 -11.00
C GLU A 145 -16.06 -10.67 -10.11
N SER A 146 -16.00 -9.72 -9.17
CA SER A 146 -14.88 -9.61 -8.21
C SER A 146 -14.70 -10.87 -7.37
N ARG A 147 -15.80 -11.44 -6.85
CA ARG A 147 -15.77 -12.71 -6.10
C ARG A 147 -15.33 -13.89 -6.97
N GLN A 148 -15.71 -13.92 -8.24
CA GLN A 148 -15.27 -14.96 -9.16
C GLN A 148 -13.77 -14.85 -9.42
N LEU A 149 -13.28 -13.66 -9.78
CA LEU A 149 -11.86 -13.39 -10.04
C LEU A 149 -10.98 -13.72 -8.84
N VAL A 150 -11.34 -13.24 -7.64
CA VAL A 150 -10.55 -13.51 -6.42
C VAL A 150 -10.50 -15.01 -6.12
N ARG A 151 -11.60 -15.74 -6.31
CA ARG A 151 -11.62 -17.21 -6.16
C ARG A 151 -10.70 -17.87 -7.19
N GLU A 152 -10.78 -17.48 -8.44
CA GLU A 152 -9.96 -18.03 -9.53
C GLU A 152 -8.46 -17.76 -9.28
N TRP A 153 -8.08 -16.53 -8.96
CA TRP A 153 -6.68 -16.17 -8.66
C TRP A 153 -6.12 -16.96 -7.48
N LEU A 154 -6.83 -17.02 -6.35
CA LEU A 154 -6.38 -17.78 -5.18
C LEU A 154 -6.33 -19.29 -5.44
N THR A 155 -7.25 -19.82 -6.26
CA THR A 155 -7.22 -21.23 -6.67
C THR A 155 -5.99 -21.52 -7.53
N ASN A 156 -5.73 -20.69 -8.54
CA ASN A 156 -4.59 -20.81 -9.44
C ASN A 156 -3.25 -20.66 -8.71
N TRP A 157 -3.20 -19.88 -7.63
CA TRP A 157 -2.00 -19.72 -6.80
C TRP A 157 -1.90 -20.73 -5.67
N SER A 158 -2.76 -21.74 -5.63
CA SER A 158 -2.79 -22.80 -4.60
C SER A 158 -2.96 -22.24 -3.18
N LYS A 159 -3.86 -21.26 -3.01
CA LYS A 159 -4.23 -20.62 -1.73
C LYS A 159 -5.71 -20.79 -1.36
N PRO A 160 -6.31 -22.00 -1.45
CA PRO A 160 -7.74 -22.18 -1.24
C PRO A 160 -8.23 -21.79 0.16
N ARG A 161 -7.37 -21.91 1.18
CA ARG A 161 -7.70 -21.56 2.58
C ARG A 161 -7.99 -20.07 2.79
N LEU A 162 -7.50 -19.20 1.92
CA LEU A 162 -7.74 -17.75 2.01
C LEU A 162 -9.04 -17.32 1.33
N ILE A 163 -9.65 -18.19 0.52
CA ILE A 163 -10.82 -17.85 -0.31
C ILE A 163 -11.99 -17.34 0.54
N PRO A 164 -12.46 -18.03 1.60
CA PRO A 164 -13.66 -17.59 2.33
C PRO A 164 -13.55 -16.14 2.82
N VAL A 165 -12.43 -15.79 3.45
CA VAL A 165 -12.20 -14.44 3.96
C VAL A 165 -11.95 -13.43 2.85
N ALA A 166 -11.17 -13.79 1.83
CA ALA A 166 -10.92 -12.88 0.70
C ALA A 166 -12.22 -12.49 -0.02
N LEU A 167 -13.18 -13.42 -0.13
CA LEU A 167 -14.48 -13.15 -0.74
C LEU A 167 -15.35 -12.18 0.07
N VAL A 168 -15.28 -12.25 1.41
CA VAL A 168 -15.98 -11.29 2.28
C VAL A 168 -15.34 -9.91 2.15
N VAL A 169 -14.01 -9.84 2.23
CA VAL A 169 -13.26 -8.58 2.14
C VAL A 169 -13.50 -7.88 0.80
N VAL A 170 -13.35 -8.61 -0.33
CA VAL A 170 -13.56 -8.00 -1.65
C VAL A 170 -15.01 -7.56 -1.86
N ASN A 171 -15.98 -8.30 -1.32
CA ASN A 171 -17.39 -7.90 -1.40
C ASN A 171 -17.62 -6.55 -0.72
N VAL A 172 -17.18 -6.42 0.54
CA VAL A 172 -17.32 -5.16 1.30
C VAL A 172 -16.63 -4.00 0.58
N PHE A 173 -15.43 -4.23 0.04
CA PHE A 173 -14.70 -3.16 -0.62
C PHE A 173 -15.36 -2.72 -1.93
N VAL A 174 -15.81 -3.65 -2.78
CA VAL A 174 -16.49 -3.31 -4.04
C VAL A 174 -17.84 -2.67 -3.76
N GLU A 175 -18.61 -3.17 -2.78
CA GLU A 175 -19.87 -2.58 -2.35
C GLU A 175 -19.67 -1.12 -1.92
N ASN A 176 -18.67 -0.84 -1.08
CA ASN A 176 -18.33 0.54 -0.69
C ASN A 176 -18.01 1.45 -1.88
N VAL A 177 -17.33 0.94 -2.91
CA VAL A 177 -17.04 1.73 -4.12
C VAL A 177 -18.33 2.03 -4.88
N LEU A 178 -19.20 1.05 -5.07
CA LEU A 178 -20.46 1.20 -5.81
C LEU A 178 -21.47 2.10 -5.08
N GLU A 179 -21.51 2.05 -3.74
CA GLU A 179 -22.45 2.84 -2.94
C GLU A 179 -22.00 4.30 -2.77
N HIS A 180 -20.69 4.55 -2.77
CA HIS A 180 -20.15 5.86 -2.40
C HIS A 180 -19.43 6.58 -3.53
N THR A 181 -19.25 5.95 -4.69
CA THR A 181 -18.59 6.54 -5.86
C THR A 181 -19.30 6.16 -7.16
N GLY A 182 -19.06 6.92 -8.22
CA GLY A 182 -19.44 6.55 -9.59
C GLY A 182 -18.29 5.93 -10.39
N SER A 183 -17.22 5.49 -9.72
CA SER A 183 -15.99 5.03 -10.37
C SER A 183 -15.97 3.52 -10.58
N ASP A 184 -15.29 3.09 -11.64
CA ASP A 184 -15.01 1.68 -11.90
C ASP A 184 -14.00 1.13 -10.87
N PRO A 185 -14.37 0.16 -10.01
CA PRO A 185 -13.45 -0.40 -9.03
C PRO A 185 -12.31 -1.16 -9.69
N LEU A 186 -11.08 -0.83 -9.31
CA LEU A 186 -9.88 -1.60 -9.63
C LEU A 186 -9.59 -2.58 -8.49
N VAL A 187 -9.90 -3.86 -8.70
CA VAL A 187 -9.61 -4.93 -7.74
C VAL A 187 -8.19 -5.43 -7.97
N ARG A 188 -7.37 -5.44 -6.93
CA ARG A 188 -6.01 -5.97 -6.92
C ARG A 188 -5.86 -7.00 -5.80
N LEU A 189 -5.22 -8.11 -6.12
CA LEU A 189 -4.90 -9.17 -5.18
C LEU A 189 -3.41 -9.47 -5.27
N GLU A 190 -2.74 -9.45 -4.12
CA GLU A 190 -1.34 -9.82 -3.99
C GLU A 190 -1.21 -10.98 -3.01
N CYS A 191 -0.32 -11.93 -3.31
CA CYS A 191 0.05 -13.00 -2.40
C CYS A 191 1.57 -12.97 -2.19
N ASP A 192 1.99 -12.80 -0.93
CA ASP A 192 3.37 -12.97 -0.49
C ASP A 192 3.42 -14.04 0.61
N GLY A 193 4.04 -15.18 0.32
CA GLY A 193 4.15 -16.29 1.25
C GLY A 193 2.78 -16.81 1.73
N PRO A 194 2.49 -16.81 3.05
CA PRO A 194 1.20 -17.26 3.59
C PRO A 194 0.11 -16.19 3.58
N THR A 195 0.45 -14.93 3.30
CA THR A 195 -0.50 -13.80 3.36
C THR A 195 -1.00 -13.41 1.98
N ALA A 196 -2.22 -12.87 1.95
CA ALA A 196 -2.75 -12.17 0.80
C ALA A 196 -3.16 -10.75 1.18
N THR A 197 -2.97 -9.79 0.28
CA THR A 197 -3.50 -8.44 0.39
C THR A 197 -4.56 -8.24 -0.68
N ILE A 198 -5.77 -7.92 -0.25
CA ILE A 198 -6.87 -7.52 -1.13
C ILE A 198 -6.88 -6.00 -1.11
N ALA A 199 -6.88 -5.37 -2.28
CA ALA A 199 -6.99 -3.93 -2.43
C ALA A 199 -8.04 -3.59 -3.48
N VAL A 200 -8.83 -2.55 -3.23
CA VAL A 200 -9.76 -1.98 -4.21
C VAL A 200 -9.52 -0.49 -4.27
N SER A 201 -9.25 0.00 -5.48
CA SER A 201 -9.07 1.43 -5.74
C SER A 201 -10.29 2.00 -6.46
N ASP A 202 -10.62 3.25 -6.14
CA ASP A 202 -11.61 4.05 -6.86
C ASP A 202 -10.99 5.38 -7.34
N GLY A 203 -11.73 6.11 -8.18
CA GLY A 203 -11.32 7.42 -8.71
C GLY A 203 -11.72 8.60 -7.81
N SER A 204 -12.09 8.35 -6.55
CA SER A 204 -12.58 9.36 -5.62
C SER A 204 -11.56 9.63 -4.53
N GLY A 205 -11.18 10.91 -4.35
CA GLY A 205 -10.30 11.32 -3.25
C GLY A 205 -10.99 11.35 -1.88
N ALA A 206 -12.29 11.05 -1.79
CA ALA A 206 -13.03 11.10 -0.53
C ALA A 206 -12.58 9.96 0.41
N PRO A 207 -12.29 10.21 1.70
CA PRO A 207 -11.81 9.16 2.61
C PRO A 207 -12.79 7.98 2.70
N ALA A 208 -12.29 6.76 2.94
CA ALA A 208 -13.16 5.65 3.28
C ALA A 208 -13.87 5.94 4.61
N VAL A 209 -15.19 6.08 4.59
CA VAL A 209 -15.97 6.40 5.77
C VAL A 209 -16.33 5.09 6.48
N ARG A 210 -15.77 4.89 7.67
CA ARG A 210 -16.36 3.96 8.64
C ARG A 210 -17.64 4.62 9.13
N LEU A 211 -18.80 4.09 8.74
CA LEU A 211 -20.06 4.59 9.28
C LEU A 211 -20.02 4.42 10.81
N PRO A 212 -20.33 5.47 11.60
CA PRO A 212 -20.35 5.35 13.05
C PRO A 212 -21.44 4.36 13.47
N SER A 213 -21.12 3.57 14.50
CA SER A 213 -22.04 2.60 15.07
C SER A 213 -23.34 3.26 15.52
N PRO A 214 -24.53 2.74 15.15
CA PRO A 214 -25.78 3.28 15.65
C PRO A 214 -25.85 3.17 17.19
N PRO A 215 -26.46 4.15 17.88
CA PRO A 215 -26.48 4.22 19.35
C PRO A 215 -27.24 3.07 20.04
N LYS A 216 -27.97 2.23 19.29
CA LYS A 216 -28.56 0.96 19.74
C LYS A 216 -28.51 -0.06 18.60
N GLY A 217 -27.82 -1.18 18.82
CA GLY A 217 -27.71 -2.29 17.87
C GLY A 217 -26.30 -2.89 17.86
N ILE A 218 -26.15 -4.11 17.36
CA ILE A 218 -24.84 -4.62 16.95
C ILE A 218 -24.51 -3.91 15.64
N ASP A 219 -23.55 -2.99 15.69
CA ASP A 219 -23.02 -2.37 14.48
C ASP A 219 -22.21 -3.41 13.71
N VAL A 220 -22.78 -3.92 12.62
CA VAL A 220 -22.05 -4.79 11.69
C VAL A 220 -21.78 -4.01 10.40
N SER A 221 -21.18 -2.82 10.51
CA SER A 221 -20.67 -2.13 9.31
C SER A 221 -19.72 -3.08 8.57
N GLY A 222 -19.77 -3.10 7.23
CA GLY A 222 -18.95 -4.02 6.43
C GLY A 222 -17.45 -3.93 6.77
N LEU A 223 -16.97 -2.72 7.08
CA LEU A 223 -15.59 -2.50 7.53
C LEU A 223 -15.29 -3.05 8.93
N ALA A 224 -16.28 -3.16 9.84
CA ALA A 224 -16.09 -3.86 11.11
C ALA A 224 -15.90 -5.37 10.90
N ILE A 225 -16.55 -5.96 9.89
CA ILE A 225 -16.29 -7.35 9.48
C ILE A 225 -14.86 -7.48 8.95
N VAL A 226 -14.42 -6.55 8.09
CA VAL A 226 -13.04 -6.54 7.57
C VAL A 226 -12.02 -6.40 8.70
N ASP A 227 -12.29 -5.55 9.69
CA ASP A 227 -11.44 -5.37 10.86
C ASP A 227 -11.27 -6.67 11.65
N ALA A 228 -12.36 -7.41 11.87
CA ALA A 228 -12.32 -8.70 12.56
C ALA A 228 -11.65 -9.82 11.75
N LEU A 229 -11.73 -9.77 10.41
CA LEU A 229 -11.24 -10.83 9.52
C LEU A 229 -9.86 -10.54 8.89
N SER A 230 -9.21 -9.43 9.25
CA SER A 230 -7.90 -9.07 8.69
C SER A 230 -6.83 -8.93 9.77
N ARG A 231 -5.56 -9.13 9.39
CA ARG A 231 -4.41 -8.78 10.24
C ARG A 231 -4.27 -7.27 10.40
N ALA A 232 -4.59 -6.57 9.32
CA ALA A 232 -4.58 -5.12 9.22
C ALA A 232 -5.36 -4.73 7.98
N TRP A 233 -6.05 -3.59 8.05
CA TRP A 233 -6.64 -2.94 6.89
C TRP A 233 -6.40 -1.43 6.97
N GLY A 234 -6.61 -0.74 5.86
CA GLY A 234 -6.45 0.70 5.80
C GLY A 234 -7.04 1.31 4.54
N SER A 235 -7.08 2.64 4.53
CA SER A 235 -7.45 3.45 3.37
C SER A 235 -6.30 4.39 3.08
N THR A 236 -5.79 4.34 1.86
CA THR A 236 -4.63 5.11 1.43
C THR A 236 -5.01 6.00 0.26
N PRO A 237 -4.92 7.33 0.39
CA PRO A 237 -5.11 8.23 -0.75
C PRO A 237 -4.09 7.95 -1.84
N THR A 238 -4.52 8.01 -3.09
CA THR A 238 -3.67 7.92 -4.29
C THR A 238 -3.75 9.24 -5.07
N ALA A 239 -2.94 9.41 -6.11
CA ALA A 239 -2.96 10.63 -6.91
C ALA A 239 -4.33 10.88 -7.60
N SER A 240 -5.09 9.82 -7.87
CA SER A 240 -6.36 9.87 -8.61
C SER A 240 -7.58 9.41 -7.79
N GLY A 241 -7.42 9.10 -6.50
CA GLY A 241 -8.51 8.65 -5.65
C GLY A 241 -8.04 8.06 -4.33
N LYS A 242 -8.50 6.86 -4.00
CA LYS A 242 -8.04 6.10 -2.84
C LYS A 242 -7.97 4.61 -3.13
N THR A 243 -7.22 3.91 -2.30
CA THR A 243 -7.19 2.46 -2.24
C THR A 243 -7.52 2.01 -0.83
N VAL A 244 -8.56 1.19 -0.70
CA VAL A 244 -8.87 0.47 0.54
C VAL A 244 -8.26 -0.92 0.43
N TRP A 245 -7.52 -1.35 1.45
CA TRP A 245 -6.80 -2.61 1.45
C TRP A 245 -6.94 -3.36 2.76
N ALA A 246 -6.81 -4.69 2.71
CA ALA A 246 -6.77 -5.56 3.86
C ALA A 246 -5.79 -6.71 3.64
N ILE A 247 -5.00 -7.01 4.67
CA ILE A 247 -4.05 -8.12 4.72
C ILE A 247 -4.69 -9.26 5.49
N ILE A 248 -4.76 -10.43 4.87
CA ILE A 248 -5.30 -11.65 5.46
C ILE A 248 -4.20 -12.72 5.52
N GLY A 249 -4.26 -13.57 6.54
CA GLY A 249 -3.36 -14.70 6.71
C GLY A 249 -4.09 -16.00 7.05
N PRO A 250 -3.36 -17.11 7.18
CA PRO A 250 -3.93 -18.41 7.49
C PRO A 250 -4.61 -18.48 8.87
N GLU A 251 -4.38 -17.54 9.77
CA GLU A 251 -5.07 -17.42 11.06
C GLU A 251 -6.43 -16.74 10.96
N ASN A 252 -6.68 -16.00 9.88
CA ASN A 252 -7.95 -15.32 9.64
C ASN A 252 -8.89 -16.28 8.91
N GLN A 253 -9.33 -17.36 9.56
CA GLN A 253 -10.24 -18.33 8.96
C GLN A 253 -11.67 -18.14 9.46
N LEU A 254 -12.63 -18.23 8.53
CA LEU A 254 -14.06 -18.39 8.78
C LEU A 254 -14.41 -19.88 8.79
#